data_AF-A0A2V9EXY5-F1
#
_entry.id   AF-A0A2V9EXY5-F1
#
_cell.length_a   1.000
_cell.length_b   1.000
_cell.length_c   1.000
_cell.angle_alpha   90.00
_cell.angle_beta   90.00
_cell.angle_gamma   90.00
#
_symmetry.space_group_name_H-M   'P 1'
#
loop_
_entity.id
_entity.type
_entity.pdbx_description
1 polymer ?
#
loop_
_entity_poly.entity_id
_entity_poly.type
_entity_poly.pdbx_seq_one_letter_code
_entity_poly.pdbx_strand_id
1 'polypeptide(L)'
;REFKKAQAISYWEAGRDMSLSHDLYWSFIRYQTMIKREFEVMAKKHNFLELDGEASVSTVNKQLRQRIAEQLGIRATKYTPSAALAHLWR
;
A
#
# COMPACT_ATOMS: atom_id res chain seq x y z
N ARG A 1 7.39 -0.04 5.70
CA ARG A 1 6.60 -1.00 6.52
C ARG A 1 7.37 -2.31 6.72
N GLU A 2 8.04 -2.86 5.70
CA GLU A 2 9.00 -3.97 5.86
C GLU A 2 10.43 -3.52 6.20
N PHE A 3 10.93 -2.43 5.61
CA PHE A 3 12.24 -1.83 5.95
C PHE A 3 12.45 -1.49 7.45
N LYS A 4 11.34 -1.36 8.21
CA LYS A 4 11.35 -1.02 9.64
C LYS A 4 11.35 -2.25 10.55
N LYS A 5 11.10 -3.46 10.02
CA LYS A 5 10.97 -4.72 10.78
C LYS A 5 12.07 -5.73 10.46
N ALA A 6 12.46 -5.83 9.20
CA ALA A 6 13.65 -6.54 8.76
C ALA A 6 14.45 -5.54 7.92
N GLN A 7 15.71 -5.32 8.25
CA GLN A 7 16.60 -4.47 7.45
C GLN A 7 16.92 -5.08 6.07
N ALA A 8 16.05 -5.94 5.52
CA ALA A 8 16.28 -6.68 4.30
C ALA A 8 15.01 -6.71 3.45
N ILE A 9 15.18 -6.34 2.18
CA ILE A 9 14.17 -6.57 1.14
C ILE A 9 14.12 -8.08 0.88
N SER A 10 12.93 -8.69 0.91
CA SER A 10 12.82 -10.12 0.63
C SER A 10 13.07 -10.43 -0.85
N TYR A 11 13.52 -11.66 -1.14
CA TYR A 11 13.84 -12.11 -2.50
C TYR A 11 12.68 -11.86 -3.50
N TRP A 12 11.45 -12.18 -3.08
CA TRP A 12 10.25 -12.01 -3.90
C TRP A 12 9.81 -10.55 -4.02
N GLU A 13 9.96 -9.74 -2.97
CA GLU A 13 9.65 -8.30 -3.05
C GLU A 13 10.62 -7.53 -3.94
N ALA A 14 11.85 -8.05 -4.10
CA ALA A 14 12.84 -7.51 -5.02
C ALA A 14 12.71 -8.03 -6.46
N GLY A 15 11.77 -8.96 -6.73
CA GLY A 15 11.65 -9.60 -8.05
C GLY A 15 12.93 -10.29 -8.50
N ARG A 16 13.66 -10.93 -7.56
CA ARG A 16 14.97 -11.53 -7.84
C ARG A 16 14.89 -12.75 -8.76
N ASP A 17 13.74 -13.43 -8.76
CA ASP A 17 13.37 -14.48 -9.70
C ASP A 17 13.37 -13.99 -11.15
N MET A 18 13.06 -12.71 -11.38
CA MET A 18 13.00 -12.11 -12.71
C MET A 18 14.37 -11.62 -13.21
N SER A 19 15.44 -11.79 -12.43
CA SER A 19 16.81 -11.39 -12.81
C SER A 19 16.94 -9.93 -13.28
N LEU A 20 16.17 -9.01 -12.68
CA LEU A 20 16.09 -7.60 -13.12
C LEU A 20 17.37 -6.80 -12.85
N SER A 21 18.19 -7.24 -11.89
CA SER A 21 19.48 -6.66 -11.52
C SER A 21 20.27 -7.64 -10.66
N HIS A 22 21.60 -7.54 -10.69
CA HIS A 22 22.49 -8.26 -9.77
C HIS A 22 22.46 -7.67 -8.36
N ASP A 23 22.22 -6.35 -8.25
CA ASP A 23 22.03 -5.65 -6.98
C ASP A 23 20.58 -5.74 -6.49
N LEU A 24 20.41 -6.07 -5.20
CA LEU A 24 19.11 -6.31 -4.58
C LEU A 24 18.22 -5.06 -4.55
N TYR A 25 18.80 -3.91 -4.21
CA TYR A 25 18.06 -2.65 -4.15
C TYR A 25 17.59 -2.22 -5.54
N TRP A 26 18.47 -2.28 -6.54
CA TRP A 26 18.10 -1.97 -7.92
C TRP A 26 17.09 -2.94 -8.50
N SER A 27 17.15 -4.23 -8.13
CA SER A 27 16.13 -5.22 -8.50
C SER A 27 14.78 -4.81 -7.94
N PHE A 28 14.72 -4.43 -6.66
CA PHE A 28 13.51 -3.94 -6.02
C PHE A 28 12.93 -2.70 -6.69
N ILE A 29 13.74 -1.67 -6.94
CA ILE A 29 13.25 -0.44 -7.59
C ILE A 29 12.66 -0.74 -8.97
N ARG A 30 13.33 -1.59 -9.77
CA ARG A 30 12.83 -1.99 -11.10
C ARG A 30 11.53 -2.77 -10.99
N TYR A 31 11.49 -3.76 -10.11
CA TYR A 31 10.31 -4.59 -9.88
C TYR A 31 9.10 -3.75 -9.44
N GLN A 32 9.26 -2.93 -8.41
CA GLN A 32 8.17 -2.07 -7.90
C GLN A 32 7.73 -1.03 -8.94
N THR A 33 8.64 -0.53 -9.79
CA THR A 33 8.27 0.36 -10.91
C THR A 33 7.39 -0.35 -11.94
N MET A 34 7.70 -1.61 -12.27
CA MET A 34 6.88 -2.43 -13.17
C MET A 34 5.51 -2.70 -12.56
N ILE A 35 5.47 -3.14 -11.29
CA ILE A 35 4.23 -3.38 -10.55
C ILE A 35 3.35 -2.12 -10.49
N LYS A 36 3.92 -0.95 -10.23
CA LYS A 36 3.18 0.33 -10.22
C LYS A 36 2.50 0.58 -11.57
N ARG A 37 3.20 0.39 -12.69
CA ARG A 37 2.63 0.58 -14.03
C ARG A 37 1.44 -0.35 -14.28
N GLU A 38 1.56 -1.61 -13.89
CA GLU A 38 0.44 -2.56 -14.02
C GLU A 38 -0.76 -2.14 -13.18
N PHE A 39 -0.55 -1.65 -11.95
CA PHE A 39 -1.63 -1.10 -11.13
C PHE A 39 -2.27 0.15 -11.74
N GLU A 40 -1.50 1.06 -12.35
CA GLU A 40 -2.05 2.23 -13.05
C GLU A 40 -2.93 1.83 -14.24
N VAL A 41 -2.52 0.80 -15.00
CA VAL A 41 -3.32 0.25 -16.10
C VAL A 41 -4.60 -0.40 -15.58
N MET A 42 -4.50 -1.22 -14.52
CA MET A 42 -5.66 -1.87 -13.91
C MET A 42 -6.63 -0.87 -13.30
N ALA A 43 -6.12 0.18 -12.65
CA ALA A 43 -6.95 1.22 -12.03
C ALA A 43 -7.85 1.91 -13.07
N LYS A 44 -7.27 2.27 -14.23
CA LYS A 44 -8.04 2.84 -15.35
C LYS A 44 -9.01 1.84 -15.97
N LYS A 45 -8.57 0.59 -16.17
CA LYS A 45 -9.38 -0.46 -16.81
C LYS A 45 -10.59 -0.86 -15.97
N HIS A 46 -10.44 -0.91 -14.65
CA HIS A 46 -11.44 -1.42 -13.72
C HIS A 46 -12.06 -0.35 -12.83
N ASN A 47 -11.78 0.94 -13.10
CA ASN A 47 -12.27 2.08 -12.33
C ASN A 47 -12.01 1.93 -10.82
N PHE A 48 -10.77 1.56 -10.46
CA PHE A 48 -10.40 1.49 -9.06
C PHE A 48 -10.45 2.86 -8.41
N LEU A 49 -10.80 2.88 -7.12
CA LEU A 49 -10.72 4.08 -6.31
C LEU A 49 -9.26 4.30 -5.89
N GLU A 50 -8.63 5.30 -6.48
CA GLU A 50 -7.26 5.69 -6.12
C GLU A 50 -7.25 6.49 -4.80
N LEU A 51 -6.26 6.21 -3.96
CA LEU A 51 -6.02 6.90 -2.70
C LEU A 51 -4.56 7.33 -2.62
N ASP A 52 -4.31 8.47 -1.97
CA ASP A 52 -2.96 8.96 -1.73
C ASP A 52 -2.25 8.12 -0.66
N GLY A 53 -1.28 7.32 -1.09
CA GLY A 53 -0.49 6.46 -0.21
C GLY A 53 0.58 7.19 0.61
N GLU A 54 0.90 8.44 0.26
CA GLU A 54 1.87 9.27 0.99
C GLU A 54 1.24 10.01 2.18
N ALA A 55 -0.09 10.07 2.23
CA ALA A 55 -0.83 10.62 3.35
C ALA A 55 -0.64 9.80 4.64
N SER A 56 -0.90 10.41 5.80
CA SER A 56 -0.81 9.71 7.08
C SER A 56 -1.71 8.49 7.11
N VAL A 57 -1.29 7.43 7.81
CA VAL A 57 -2.08 6.19 7.93
C VAL A 57 -3.47 6.46 8.49
N SER A 58 -3.61 7.41 9.42
CA SER A 58 -4.92 7.84 9.94
C SER A 58 -5.81 8.43 8.84
N THR A 59 -5.24 9.29 7.99
CA THR A 59 -5.93 9.93 6.86
C THR A 59 -6.41 8.87 5.86
N VAL A 60 -5.50 7.99 5.40
CA VAL A 60 -5.83 6.94 4.42
C VAL A 60 -6.88 5.97 4.98
N ASN A 61 -6.74 5.57 6.24
CA ASN A 61 -7.68 4.67 6.92
C ASN A 61 -9.08 5.30 7.09
N LYS A 62 -9.15 6.62 7.34
CA LYS A 62 -10.42 7.35 7.35
C LYS A 62 -11.06 7.36 5.97
N GLN A 63 -10.29 7.67 4.92
CA GLN A 63 -10.79 7.69 3.53
C GLN A 63 -11.29 6.30 3.10
N LEU A 64 -10.53 5.24 3.38
CA LEU A 64 -10.92 3.86 3.09
C LEU A 64 -12.28 3.52 3.71
N ARG A 65 -12.45 3.76 5.02
CA ARG A 65 -13.73 3.50 5.69
C ARG A 65 -14.89 4.28 5.08
N GLN A 66 -14.67 5.54 4.74
CA GLN A 66 -15.70 6.38 4.14
C GLN A 66 -16.13 5.81 2.78
N ARG A 67 -15.18 5.50 1.89
CA ARG A 67 -15.48 4.93 0.56
C ARG A 67 -16.17 3.58 0.66
N ILE A 68 -15.73 2.71 1.57
CA ILE A 68 -16.39 1.41 1.80
C ILE A 68 -17.82 1.62 2.33
N ALA A 69 -18.02 2.53 3.27
CA ALA A 69 -19.33 2.83 3.82
C ALA A 69 -20.30 3.38 2.76
N GLU A 70 -19.84 4.28 1.88
CA GLU A 70 -20.61 4.80 0.75
C GLU A 70 -21.07 3.65 -0.18
N GLN A 71 -20.17 2.71 -0.51
CA GLN A 71 -20.50 1.55 -1.34
C GLN A 71 -21.47 0.57 -0.66
N LEU A 72 -21.44 0.49 0.67
CA LEU A 72 -22.32 -0.38 1.45
C LEU A 72 -23.62 0.32 1.95
N GLY A 73 -23.82 1.60 1.63
CA GLY A 73 -24.97 2.39 2.12
C GLY A 73 -24.97 2.66 3.63
N ILE A 74 -23.80 2.60 4.28
CA ILE A 74 -23.64 2.84 5.72
C ILE A 74 -23.57 4.34 5.97
N ARG A 75 -24.53 4.87 6.75
CA ARG A 75 -24.68 6.32 7.00
C ARG A 75 -23.64 6.93 7.94
N ALA A 76 -23.05 6.12 8.81
CA ALA A 76 -22.06 6.59 9.77
C ALA A 76 -21.06 5.48 10.13
N THR A 77 -19.77 5.80 10.09
CA THR A 77 -18.70 4.93 10.57
C THR A 77 -18.09 5.53 11.83
N LYS A 78 -18.14 4.80 12.94
CA LYS A 78 -17.38 5.16 14.15
C LYS A 78 -16.11 4.31 14.19
N TYR A 79 -14.95 4.96 14.30
CA TYR A 79 -13.68 4.28 14.45
C TYR A 79 -12.87 4.89 15.58
N THR A 80 -12.46 4.04 16.51
CA THR A 80 -11.53 4.35 17.58
C THR A 80 -10.42 3.31 17.49
N PRO A 81 -9.17 3.69 17.12
CA PRO A 81 -8.07 2.74 17.11
C PRO A 81 -7.84 2.23 18.54
N SER A 82 -7.47 0.96 18.68
CA SER A 82 -6.98 0.45 19.96
C SER A 82 -5.70 1.20 20.35
N ALA A 83 -5.39 1.28 21.64
CA ALA A 83 -4.16 1.90 22.12
C ALA A 83 -2.92 1.34 21.38
N ALA A 84 -2.86 0.01 21.20
CA ALA A 84 -1.80 -0.64 20.44
C ALA A 84 -1.67 -0.13 18.99
N LEU A 85 -2.80 0.05 18.28
CA LEU A 85 -2.78 0.57 16.92
C LEU A 85 -2.44 2.07 16.87
N ALA A 86 -2.85 2.85 17.86
CA ALA A 86 -2.53 4.27 17.93
C ALA A 86 -1.01 4.53 18.06
N HIS A 87 -0.27 3.59 18.68
CA HIS A 87 1.18 3.68 18.84
C HIS A 87 1.97 3.23 17.61
N LEU A 88 1.41 2.38 16.74
CA LEU A 88 2.13 1.79 15.60
C LEU A 88 2.41 2.77 14.45
N TRP A 89 1.69 3.88 14.41
CA TRP A 89 1.70 4.83 13.28
C TRP A 89 2.18 6.23 13.66
N ARG A 90 2.89 6.35 14.78
CA ARG A 90 3.65 7.54 15.16
C ARG A 90 5.03 7.57 14.53
#